data_AF-A0A3A6PGP2-F1
#
_entry.id   AF-A0A3A6PGP2-F1
#
_cell.length_a   1.000
_cell.length_b   1.000
_cell.length_c   1.000
_cell.angle_alpha   90.00
_cell.angle_beta   90.00
_cell.angle_gamma   90.00
#
_symmetry.space_group_name_H-M   'P 1'
#
loop_
_entity.id
_entity.type
_entity.pdbx_description
1 polymer ?
#
loop_
_entity_poly.entity_id
_entity_poly.type
_entity_poly.pdbx_seq_one_letter_code
_entity_poly.pdbx_strand_id
1 'polypeptide(L)'
;MRYVEMLNEAISKNNLSLSEITNRLEDMNVKIDRSYLSKLRSGNKPPASDRVNEALAQVLNVDPLKLKVAAYHEKIPSDVLEKL
;
A
#
# COMPACT_ATOMS: atom_id res chain seq x y z
N MET A 1 -4.42 -10.82 -7.20
CA MET A 1 -5.04 -9.64 -6.56
C MET A 1 -4.13 -8.46 -6.80
N ARG A 2 -4.67 -7.34 -7.31
CA ARG A 2 -3.90 -6.13 -7.55
C ARG A 2 -3.56 -5.44 -6.23
N TYR A 3 -2.47 -4.68 -6.21
CA TYR A 3 -2.04 -3.86 -5.08
C TYR A 3 -3.15 -2.92 -4.61
N VAL A 4 -3.84 -2.27 -5.56
CA VAL A 4 -4.96 -1.38 -5.27
C VAL A 4 -6.12 -2.10 -4.58
N GLU A 5 -6.44 -3.31 -5.04
CA GLU A 5 -7.52 -4.13 -4.46
C GLU A 5 -7.16 -4.56 -3.03
N MET A 6 -5.93 -5.06 -2.84
CA MET A 6 -5.41 -5.48 -1.54
C MET A 6 -5.40 -4.32 -0.54
N LEU A 7 -4.97 -3.14 -0.97
CA LEU A 7 -4.94 -1.94 -0.12
C LEU A 7 -6.34 -1.49 0.26
N ASN A 8 -7.28 -1.46 -0.69
CA ASN A 8 -8.69 -1.12 -0.42
C ASN A 8 -9.32 -2.10 0.56
N GLU A 9 -9.13 -3.41 0.34
CA GLU A 9 -9.67 -4.46 1.22
C GLU A 9 -9.11 -4.33 2.64
N ALA A 10 -7.79 -4.11 2.77
CA ALA A 10 -7.14 -3.91 4.06
C ALA A 10 -7.70 -2.68 4.81
N ILE A 11 -7.89 -1.56 4.10
CA ILE A 11 -8.48 -0.34 4.68
C ILE A 11 -9.92 -0.59 5.14
N SER A 12 -10.74 -1.21 4.30
CA SER A 12 -12.14 -1.51 4.62
C SER A 12 -12.27 -2.46 5.82
N LYS A 13 -11.40 -3.48 5.93
CA LYS A 13 -11.40 -4.43 7.05
C LYS A 13 -11.05 -3.78 8.40
N ASN A 14 -10.18 -2.77 8.39
CA ASN A 14 -9.78 -2.07 9.62
C ASN A 14 -10.73 -0.94 10.00
N ASN A 15 -11.70 -0.59 9.13
CA ASN A 15 -12.63 0.50 9.34
C ASN A 15 -11.95 1.84 9.69
N LEU A 16 -10.80 2.12 9.06
CA LEU A 16 -10.02 3.34 9.27
C LEU A 16 -10.27 4.33 8.14
N SER A 17 -10.43 5.60 8.49
CA SER A 17 -10.41 6.71 7.54
C SER A 17 -9.00 6.96 7.00
N LEU A 18 -8.91 7.61 5.84
CA LEU A 18 -7.62 8.02 5.27
C LEU A 18 -6.84 8.94 6.23
N SER A 19 -7.52 9.81 6.97
CA SER A 19 -6.90 10.70 7.95
C SER A 19 -6.26 9.93 9.10
N GLU A 20 -6.96 8.93 9.62
CA GLU A 20 -6.45 8.11 10.73
C GLU A 20 -5.24 7.29 10.29
N ILE A 21 -5.26 6.76 9.06
CA ILE A 21 -4.12 6.03 8.52
C ILE A 21 -2.92 6.96 8.39
N THR A 22 -3.08 8.16 7.79
CA THR A 22 -1.96 9.10 7.63
C THR A 22 -1.38 9.52 8.97
N ASN A 23 -2.23 9.76 9.99
CA ASN A 23 -1.77 10.12 11.33
C ASN A 23 -0.95 8.98 11.97
N ARG A 24 -1.42 7.73 11.89
CA ARG A 24 -0.69 6.57 12.42
C ARG A 24 0.63 6.31 11.70
N LEU A 25 0.71 6.63 10.40
CA LEU A 25 1.96 6.54 9.65
C LEU A 25 2.97 7.60 10.08
N GLU A 26 2.51 8.79 10.49
CA GLU A 26 3.41 9.82 11.03
C GLU A 26 4.08 9.37 12.33
N ASP A 27 3.38 8.63 13.20
CA ASP A 27 3.95 8.03 14.41
C ASP A 27 5.10 7.05 14.09
N MET A 28 5.08 6.47 12.88
CA MET A 28 6.13 5.59 12.35
C MET A 28 7.20 6.34 11.54
N ASN A 29 7.21 7.68 11.61
CA ASN A 29 8.07 8.55 10.82
C ASN A 29 7.93 8.31 9.30
N VAL A 30 6.69 8.04 8.85
CA VAL A 30 6.30 7.92 7.43
C VAL A 30 5.29 9.02 7.13
N LYS A 31 5.79 10.14 6.60
CA LYS A 31 4.96 11.31 6.27
C LYS A 31 4.37 11.17 4.88
N ILE A 32 3.11 10.76 4.80
CA ILE A 32 2.30 10.81 3.58
C ILE A 32 0.99 11.54 3.88
N ASP A 33 0.51 12.35 2.93
CA ASP A 33 -0.75 13.04 3.09
C ASP A 33 -1.95 12.21 2.56
N ARG A 34 -3.16 12.69 2.84
CA ARG A 34 -4.40 12.04 2.39
C ARG A 34 -4.53 11.96 0.87
N SER A 35 -3.98 12.94 0.14
CA SER A 35 -4.02 12.98 -1.32
C SER A 35 -3.13 11.87 -1.89
N TYR A 36 -1.94 11.68 -1.32
CA TYR A 36 -1.03 10.58 -1.64
C TYR A 36 -1.73 9.23 -1.45
N LEU A 37 -2.32 9.00 -0.27
CA LEU A 37 -2.98 7.73 0.03
C LEU A 37 -4.23 7.49 -0.84
N SER A 38 -4.98 8.55 -1.16
CA SER A 38 -6.10 8.50 -2.09
C SER A 38 -5.67 8.12 -3.52
N LYS A 39 -4.57 8.70 -4.02
CA LYS A 39 -4.01 8.37 -5.35
C LYS A 39 -3.48 6.94 -5.39
N LEU A 40 -2.85 6.48 -4.32
CA LEU A 40 -2.36 5.11 -4.17
C LEU A 40 -3.53 4.10 -4.23
N ARG A 41 -4.63 4.40 -3.55
CA ARG A 41 -5.83 3.55 -3.49
C ARG A 41 -6.71 3.62 -4.75
N SER A 42 -6.51 4.61 -5.61
CA SER A 42 -7.21 4.70 -6.90
C SER A 42 -6.37 4.17 -8.06
N GLY A 43 -5.12 3.75 -7.82
CA GLY A 43 -4.19 3.32 -8.88
C GLY A 43 -3.64 4.47 -9.73
N ASN A 44 -4.00 5.72 -9.42
CA ASN A 44 -3.45 6.92 -10.07
C ASN A 44 -1.99 7.19 -9.69
N LYS A 45 -1.44 6.42 -8.76
CA LYS A 45 -0.03 6.41 -8.38
C LYS A 45 0.45 4.95 -8.39
N PRO A 46 1.69 4.69 -8.86
CA PRO A 46 2.27 3.36 -8.75
C PRO A 46 2.35 2.89 -7.28
N PRO A 47 2.46 1.58 -7.04
CA PRO A 47 2.59 1.03 -5.70
C PRO A 47 3.69 1.70 -4.90
N ALA A 48 3.48 1.86 -3.59
CA ALA A 48 4.36 2.66 -2.75
C ALA A 48 5.74 2.02 -2.58
N SER A 49 6.67 2.73 -1.95
CA SER A 49 7.98 2.18 -1.59
C SER A 49 7.85 1.13 -0.48
N ASP A 50 8.88 0.29 -0.31
CA ASP A 50 8.87 -0.79 0.67
C ASP A 50 8.64 -0.28 2.10
N ARG A 51 9.28 0.84 2.48
CA ARG A 51 9.05 1.49 3.78
C ARG A 51 7.59 1.93 3.98
N VAL A 52 6.96 2.48 2.95
CA VAL A 52 5.55 2.90 3.03
C VAL A 52 4.64 1.68 3.07
N ASN A 53 4.95 0.62 2.30
CA ASN A 53 4.20 -0.64 2.32
C ASN A 53 4.28 -1.33 3.68
N GLU A 54 5.46 -1.35 4.30
CA GLU A 54 5.66 -1.91 5.64
C GLU A 54 4.88 -1.13 6.70
N ALA A 55 4.92 0.20 6.64
CA ALA A 55 4.17 1.03 7.57
C ALA A 55 2.65 0.89 7.38
N LEU A 56 2.17 0.89 6.13
CA LEU A 56 0.76 0.63 5.81
C LEU A 56 0.34 -0.75 6.30
N ALA A 57 1.18 -1.77 6.13
CA ALA A 57 0.88 -3.12 6.55
C ALA A 57 0.74 -3.24 8.07
N GLN A 58 1.62 -2.56 8.83
CA GLN A 58 1.49 -2.49 10.28
C GLN A 58 0.22 -1.75 10.72
N VAL A 59 -0.07 -0.58 10.13
CA VAL A 59 -1.27 0.21 10.46
C VAL A 59 -2.56 -0.53 10.13
N LEU A 60 -2.58 -1.29 9.04
CA LEU A 60 -3.73 -2.05 8.55
C LEU A 60 -3.73 -3.51 9.02
N ASN A 61 -2.84 -3.90 9.93
CA ASN A 61 -2.73 -5.26 10.46
C ASN A 61 -2.75 -6.34 9.36
N VAL A 62 -2.03 -6.10 8.26
CA VAL A 62 -1.83 -7.05 7.17
C VAL A 62 -0.36 -7.47 7.10
N ASP A 63 -0.12 -8.63 6.49
CA ASP A 63 1.23 -9.11 6.26
C ASP A 63 2.00 -8.15 5.33
N PRO A 64 3.12 -7.54 5.79
CA PRO A 64 3.93 -6.64 4.97
C PRO A 64 4.46 -7.28 3.70
N LEU A 65 4.70 -8.59 3.72
CA LEU A 65 5.19 -9.31 2.54
C LEU A 65 4.13 -9.36 1.44
N LYS A 66 2.85 -9.54 1.80
CA LYS A 66 1.74 -9.57 0.82
C LYS A 66 1.62 -8.24 0.08
N LEU A 67 1.70 -7.12 0.80
CA LEU A 67 1.61 -5.79 0.21
C LEU A 67 2.82 -5.51 -0.72
N LYS A 68 4.02 -5.92 -0.30
CA LYS A 68 5.24 -5.82 -1.11
C LYS A 68 5.20 -6.70 -2.36
N VAL A 69 4.74 -7.94 -2.26
CA VAL A 69 4.58 -8.84 -3.42
C VAL A 69 3.61 -8.26 -4.44
N ALA A 70 2.46 -7.76 -4.00
CA ALA A 70 1.50 -7.10 -4.89
C ALA A 70 2.11 -5.85 -5.55
N ALA A 71 2.91 -5.08 -4.80
CA ALA A 71 3.61 -3.91 -5.32
C ALA A 71 4.67 -4.27 -6.38
N TYR A 72 5.46 -5.34 -6.16
CA TYR A 72 6.45 -5.79 -7.13
C TYR A 72 5.79 -6.36 -8.38
N HIS A 73 4.75 -7.19 -8.24
CA HIS A 73 4.04 -7.75 -9.38
C HIS A 73 3.48 -6.67 -10.32
N GLU A 74 3.05 -5.52 -9.80
CA GLU A 74 2.59 -4.40 -10.66
C GLU A 74 3.71 -3.53 -11.22
N LYS A 75 4.87 -3.47 -10.56
CA LYS A 75 6.03 -2.69 -11.01
C LYS A 75 6.87 -3.43 -12.04
N ILE A 76 6.92 -4.76 -11.95
CA ILE A 76 7.71 -5.61 -12.82
C ILE A 76 6.97 -5.73 -14.17
N PRO A 77 7.61 -5.36 -15.29
CA PRO A 77 7.07 -5.60 -16.63
C PRO A 77 6.77 -7.08 -16.85
N SER A 78 5.70 -7.39 -17.57
CA SER A 78 5.22 -8.78 -17.73
C SER A 78 6.29 -9.73 -18.30
N ASP A 79 7.09 -9.26 -19.24
CA ASP A 79 8.18 -10.01 -19.88
C ASP A 79 9.33 -10.34 -18.92
N VAL A 80 9.54 -9.51 -17.90
CA VAL A 80 10.49 -9.77 -16.82
C VAL A 80 9.90 -10.76 -15.81
N LEU A 81 8.61 -10.63 -15.50
CA LEU A 81 7.92 -11.54 -14.57
C LEU A 81 7.85 -12.96 -15.09
N GLU A 82 7.65 -13.16 -16.40
CA GLU A 82 7.65 -14.47 -17.05
C GLU A 82 8.99 -15.24 -16.93
N LYS A 83 10.06 -14.55 -16.51
CA LYS A 83 11.41 -15.13 -16.38
C LYS A 83 11.86 -15.33 -14.92
N LEU A 84 11.02 -15.01 -13.93
CA LEU A 84 11.28 -15.20 -12.49
C LEU A 84 10.64 -16.50 -11.98
#